data_AF-A0A8B6BHA2-F1
#
_entry.id   AF-A0A8B6BHA2-F1
#
_cell.length_a   1.000
_cell.length_b   1.000
_cell.length_c   1.000
_cell.angle_alpha   90.00
_cell.angle_beta   90.00
_cell.angle_gamma   90.00
#
_symmetry.space_group_name_H-M   'P 1'
#
loop_
_entity.id
_entity.type
_entity.pdbx_description
1 polymer ?
#
loop_
_entity_poly.entity_id
_entity_poly.type
_entity_poly.pdbx_seq_one_letter_code
_entity_poly.pdbx_strand_id
1 'polypeptide(L)'
;MDRYRQIHFGFRIPMVTLPIGCLFQLISLASPYWIKIKISSLIQSVDIHLGLWRACFALNNAKPECSSDMSDNPDWFRATQACAILGLIFAVVAMVSLYLKNCSSFQNKALGLLAMVSSFAAVDKTVKAESERLNRMSDTRTIVGSLKSKTDLINSKLKDLDTQVESACQTYSSLSVSVSDIRKRLVNAEKELKTVNKNQKTYSEIVKKVTLRSKKLTKSTKQVKQMMKGADDNCHQLFNFNIRGGVAFLVSKRLQPFVEVLDIPSNRITEIELNIPDTPNIYLISVYLPAVTQSYELFSKEVEILIDVYNIYSTMGTVVLMGDFNCKIEGPRYTLDYDKRSDSFRSFMQECNLRSLHLETNGNGPVCTFQSYQGEPKTAIDHIIVSIENITICSKIQVPDEHMFNTSDHKPIRCSFALSDNTNFVS
;
A
#
# COMPACT_ATOMS: atom_id res chain seq x y z
N MET A 1 0.93 21.89 -91.93
CA MET A 1 0.20 22.40 -90.75
C MET A 1 0.74 21.86 -89.42
N ASP A 2 1.56 20.79 -89.40
CA ASP A 2 1.99 20.15 -88.14
C ASP A 2 3.02 20.91 -87.29
N ARG A 3 3.84 21.79 -87.89
CA ARG A 3 4.77 22.65 -87.11
C ARG A 3 4.05 23.71 -86.25
N TYR A 4 2.90 24.20 -86.69
CA TYR A 4 2.12 25.17 -85.92
C TYR A 4 1.44 24.51 -84.69
N ARG A 5 1.07 23.23 -84.76
CA ARG A 5 0.54 22.48 -83.61
C ARG A 5 1.60 22.22 -82.53
N GLN A 6 2.85 21.94 -82.91
CA GLN A 6 3.92 21.70 -81.94
C GLN A 6 4.33 22.96 -81.16
N ILE A 7 4.29 24.14 -81.78
CA ILE A 7 4.66 25.41 -81.12
C ILE A 7 3.64 25.79 -80.03
N HIS A 8 2.34 25.52 -80.25
CA HIS A 8 1.30 25.86 -79.27
C HIS A 8 1.27 24.96 -78.04
N PHE A 9 1.68 23.68 -78.16
CA PHE A 9 1.60 22.76 -77.02
C PHE A 9 2.62 23.09 -75.92
N GLY A 10 3.83 23.54 -76.29
CA GLY A 10 4.90 23.80 -75.31
C GLY A 10 4.71 25.03 -74.41
N PHE A 11 3.82 25.97 -74.75
CA PHE A 11 3.54 27.14 -73.87
C PHE A 11 2.42 26.86 -72.86
N ARG A 12 1.59 25.83 -73.12
CA ARG A 12 0.44 25.52 -72.26
C ARG A 12 0.88 25.00 -70.90
N ILE A 13 1.94 24.19 -70.85
CA ILE A 13 2.41 23.60 -69.59
C ILE A 13 2.88 24.70 -68.63
N PRO A 14 3.86 25.59 -68.95
CA PRO A 14 4.28 26.64 -68.03
C PRO A 14 3.17 27.64 -67.69
N MET A 15 2.29 27.99 -68.65
CA MET A 15 1.17 28.90 -68.41
C MET A 15 0.18 28.36 -67.37
N VAL A 16 0.07 27.04 -67.22
CA VAL A 16 -0.81 26.40 -66.24
C VAL A 16 -0.06 26.07 -64.94
N THR A 17 1.16 25.52 -65.05
CA THR A 17 1.92 25.07 -63.87
C THR A 17 2.47 26.23 -63.04
N LEU A 18 2.82 27.36 -63.66
CA LEU A 18 3.37 28.50 -62.93
C LEU A 18 2.32 29.19 -62.05
N PRO A 19 1.10 29.53 -62.51
CA PRO A 19 0.06 30.08 -61.64
C PRO A 19 -0.35 29.11 -60.51
N ILE A 20 -0.43 27.80 -60.80
CA ILE A 20 -0.73 26.78 -59.79
C ILE A 20 0.39 26.70 -58.74
N GLY A 21 1.66 26.69 -59.19
CA GLY A 21 2.81 26.72 -58.29
C GLY A 21 2.83 27.98 -57.42
N CYS A 22 2.55 29.14 -58.02
CA CYS A 22 2.42 30.41 -57.29
C CYS A 22 1.26 30.38 -56.29
N LEU A 23 0.11 29.79 -56.63
CA LEU A 23 -1.01 29.64 -55.71
C LEU A 23 -0.64 28.79 -54.49
N PHE A 24 0.02 27.65 -54.71
CA PHE A 24 0.52 26.82 -53.61
C PHE A 24 1.59 27.53 -52.76
N GLN A 25 2.47 28.30 -53.39
CA GLN A 25 3.45 29.12 -52.68
C GLN A 25 2.77 30.22 -51.86
N LEU A 26 1.76 30.91 -52.40
CA LEU A 26 0.98 31.92 -51.67
C LEU A 26 0.27 31.34 -50.45
N ILE A 27 -0.34 30.16 -50.60
CA ILE A 27 -0.95 29.41 -49.48
C ILE A 27 0.13 29.10 -48.41
N SER A 28 1.36 28.80 -48.83
CA SER A 28 2.47 28.52 -47.91
C SER A 28 3.18 29.76 -47.34
N LEU A 29 3.10 30.91 -48.01
CA LEU A 29 3.80 32.18 -47.69
C LEU A 29 2.97 33.15 -46.85
N ALA A 30 1.65 32.97 -46.74
CA ALA A 30 0.76 33.76 -45.90
C ALA A 30 1.02 33.59 -44.37
N SER A 31 2.28 33.42 -43.95
CA SER A 31 2.64 32.34 -43.04
C SER A 31 3.95 32.43 -42.25
N PRO A 32 4.88 33.40 -42.40
CA PRO A 32 5.88 33.56 -41.37
C PRO A 32 5.19 34.24 -40.18
N TYR A 33 5.11 33.56 -39.03
CA TYR A 33 4.41 33.97 -37.79
C TYR A 33 2.90 33.71 -37.71
N TRP A 34 2.37 32.59 -38.22
CA TRP A 34 0.93 32.26 -38.06
C TRP A 34 0.43 32.44 -36.64
N ILE A 35 1.25 32.00 -35.68
CA ILE A 35 0.84 31.97 -34.28
C ILE A 35 2.02 32.37 -33.41
N LYS A 36 1.91 33.57 -32.82
CA LYS A 36 2.63 33.93 -31.62
C LYS A 36 1.72 33.65 -30.43
N ILE A 37 2.02 32.61 -29.67
CA ILE A 37 1.28 32.31 -28.43
C ILE A 37 2.14 32.80 -27.28
N LYS A 38 1.58 33.68 -26.46
CA LYS A 38 2.19 34.08 -25.20
C LYS A 38 1.40 33.48 -24.05
N ILE A 39 2.00 32.55 -23.33
CA ILE A 39 1.39 31.95 -22.15
C ILE A 39 2.09 32.56 -20.93
N SER A 40 1.36 33.39 -20.18
CA SER A 40 1.82 33.97 -18.93
C SER A 40 1.18 33.26 -17.75
N SER A 41 2.00 32.63 -16.91
CA SER A 41 1.62 32.20 -15.57
C SER A 41 2.11 33.23 -14.54
N LEU A 42 1.65 33.12 -13.28
CA LEU A 42 2.08 33.96 -12.16
C LEU A 42 3.61 33.98 -11.93
N ILE A 43 4.34 33.01 -12.46
CA ILE A 43 5.77 32.81 -12.15
C ILE A 43 6.64 32.83 -13.43
N GLN A 44 6.10 32.52 -14.61
CA GLN A 44 6.86 32.47 -15.87
C GLN A 44 6.02 32.83 -17.11
N SER A 45 6.67 33.46 -18.10
CA SER A 45 6.11 33.75 -19.42
C SER A 45 6.84 32.96 -20.51
N VAL A 46 6.08 32.27 -21.37
CA VAL A 46 6.59 31.52 -22.52
C VAL A 46 6.07 32.18 -23.80
N ASP A 47 6.98 32.62 -24.65
CA ASP A 47 6.69 33.09 -26.02
C ASP A 47 6.95 31.93 -27.00
N ILE A 48 5.90 31.45 -27.65
CA ILE A 48 5.96 30.38 -28.66
C ILE A 48 5.82 31.01 -30.04
N HIS A 49 6.80 30.78 -30.90
CA HIS A 49 6.81 31.21 -32.29
C HIS A 49 6.75 29.99 -33.20
N LEU A 50 5.61 29.79 -33.87
CA LEU A 50 5.44 28.70 -34.83
C LEU A 50 5.68 29.20 -36.25
N GLY A 51 6.68 28.63 -36.92
CA GLY A 51 6.94 28.81 -38.36
C GLY A 51 6.74 27.50 -39.12
N LEU A 52 6.61 27.57 -40.46
CA LEU A 52 6.24 26.44 -41.30
C LEU A 52 7.12 25.18 -41.13
N TRP A 53 8.38 25.33 -40.76
CA TRP A 53 9.34 24.22 -40.63
C TRP A 53 9.94 24.08 -39.24
N ARG A 54 9.69 25.02 -38.33
CA ARG A 54 10.33 25.09 -37.01
C ARG A 54 9.39 25.74 -35.99
N ALA A 55 9.33 25.18 -34.79
CA ALA A 55 8.82 25.86 -33.61
C ALA A 55 9.99 26.44 -32.83
N CYS A 56 9.86 27.66 -32.33
CA CYS A 56 10.81 28.29 -31.44
C CYS A 56 10.12 28.69 -30.13
N PHE A 57 10.78 28.44 -29.00
CA PHE A 57 10.28 28.71 -27.67
C PHE A 57 11.24 29.66 -26.95
N ALA A 58 10.74 30.75 -26.39
CA ALA A 58 11.52 31.69 -25.58
C ALA A 58 10.89 31.81 -24.18
N LEU A 59 11.66 31.46 -23.15
CA LEU A 59 11.25 31.56 -21.75
C LEU A 59 11.77 32.89 -21.16
N ASN A 60 10.88 33.74 -20.63
CA ASN A 60 11.26 34.98 -19.92
C ASN A 60 12.27 35.87 -20.66
N ASN A 61 12.08 36.07 -21.97
CA ASN A 61 12.97 36.82 -22.86
C ASN A 61 14.37 36.21 -23.09
N ALA A 62 14.59 34.95 -22.71
CA ALA A 62 15.79 34.21 -23.08
C ALA A 62 15.86 33.96 -24.60
N LYS A 63 17.06 33.62 -25.08
CA LYS A 63 17.29 33.30 -26.50
C LYS A 63 16.39 32.14 -26.92
N PRO A 64 15.61 32.27 -28.01
CA PRO A 64 14.67 31.24 -28.42
C PRO A 64 15.38 29.95 -28.82
N GLU A 65 14.93 28.82 -28.25
CA GLU A 65 15.34 27.48 -28.67
C GLU A 65 14.36 26.96 -29.73
N CYS A 66 14.89 26.54 -30.89
CA CYS A 66 14.08 26.08 -32.00
C CYS A 66 14.22 24.57 -32.20
N SER A 67 13.09 23.87 -32.27
CA SER A 67 13.03 22.45 -32.66
C SER A 67 12.54 22.32 -34.10
N SER A 68 13.20 21.45 -34.86
CA SER A 68 12.75 20.98 -36.17
C SER A 68 11.88 19.73 -36.09
N ASP A 69 11.83 19.08 -34.92
CA ASP A 69 11.06 17.86 -34.69
C ASP A 69 9.71 18.25 -34.11
N MET A 70 8.68 18.20 -34.95
CA MET A 70 7.29 18.55 -34.64
C MET A 70 6.40 17.34 -34.98
N SER A 71 6.67 16.22 -34.31
CA SER A 71 6.05 14.92 -34.60
C SER A 71 4.53 14.92 -34.51
N ASP A 72 3.96 15.76 -33.63
CA ASP A 72 2.51 15.87 -33.40
C ASP A 72 1.89 17.13 -34.02
N ASN A 73 2.29 17.47 -35.24
CA ASN A 73 1.65 18.56 -35.96
C ASN A 73 0.23 18.20 -36.39
N PRO A 74 -0.75 19.10 -36.22
CA PRO A 74 -2.11 18.90 -36.71
C PRO A 74 -2.10 18.77 -38.24
N ASP A 75 -3.03 17.98 -38.80
CA ASP A 75 -3.03 17.60 -40.21
C ASP A 75 -3.02 18.80 -41.18
N TRP A 76 -3.68 19.91 -40.81
CA TRP A 76 -3.69 21.13 -41.62
C TRP A 76 -2.28 21.72 -41.79
N PHE A 77 -1.39 21.57 -40.79
CA PHE A 77 -0.03 22.09 -40.85
C PHE A 77 0.85 21.25 -41.78
N ARG A 78 0.68 19.92 -41.74
CA ARG A 78 1.32 19.00 -42.70
C ARG A 78 0.85 19.27 -44.12
N ALA A 79 -0.43 19.58 -44.32
CA ALA A 79 -0.97 19.97 -45.62
C ALA A 79 -0.32 21.26 -46.15
N THR A 80 -0.12 22.28 -45.31
CA THR A 80 0.57 23.53 -45.72
C THR A 80 2.03 23.28 -46.11
N GLN A 81 2.74 22.43 -45.38
CA GLN A 81 4.10 22.01 -45.74
C GLN A 81 4.14 21.28 -47.09
N ALA A 82 3.20 20.38 -47.33
CA ALA A 82 3.08 19.67 -48.60
C ALA A 82 2.78 20.65 -49.76
N CYS A 83 1.87 21.62 -49.56
CA CYS A 83 1.60 22.67 -50.55
C CYS A 83 2.85 23.50 -50.87
N ALA A 84 3.67 23.86 -49.87
CA ALA A 84 4.93 24.58 -50.09
C ALA A 84 5.90 23.78 -50.97
N ILE A 85 6.05 22.47 -50.69
CA ILE A 85 6.91 21.58 -51.47
C ILE A 85 6.37 21.43 -52.90
N LEU A 86 5.07 21.19 -53.06
CA LEU A 86 4.43 21.06 -54.36
C LEU A 86 4.57 22.35 -55.18
N GLY A 87 4.35 23.51 -54.57
CA GLY A 87 4.53 24.80 -55.24
C GLY A 87 5.94 24.99 -55.79
N LEU A 88 6.96 24.56 -55.04
CA LEU A 88 8.36 24.61 -55.47
C LEU A 88 8.61 23.66 -56.64
N ILE A 89 8.10 22.43 -56.57
CA ILE A 89 8.20 21.44 -57.65
C ILE A 89 7.55 21.98 -58.93
N PHE A 90 6.34 22.53 -58.85
CA PHE A 90 5.65 23.13 -60.01
C PHE A 90 6.42 24.29 -60.61
N ALA A 91 7.06 25.14 -59.79
CA ALA A 91 7.92 26.21 -60.27
C ALA A 91 9.15 25.68 -61.02
N VAL A 92 9.80 24.64 -60.49
CA VAL A 92 10.94 23.98 -61.16
C VAL A 92 10.51 23.36 -62.49
N VAL A 93 9.39 22.64 -62.52
CA VAL A 93 8.84 22.04 -63.75
C VAL A 93 8.50 23.11 -64.78
N ALA A 94 7.92 24.24 -64.37
CA ALA A 94 7.64 25.38 -65.24
C ALA A 94 8.93 25.97 -65.82
N MET A 95 9.97 26.17 -65.00
CA MET A 95 11.27 26.68 -65.43
C MET A 95 11.97 25.73 -66.41
N VAL A 96 12.00 24.43 -66.11
CA VAL A 96 12.59 23.42 -67.00
C VAL A 96 11.83 23.36 -68.33
N SER A 97 10.50 23.43 -68.30
CA SER A 97 9.68 23.43 -69.51
C SER A 97 9.89 24.67 -70.37
N LEU A 98 10.00 25.86 -69.76
CA LEU A 98 10.39 27.10 -70.43
C LEU A 98 11.80 27.00 -71.03
N TYR A 99 12.73 26.38 -70.29
CA TYR A 99 14.11 26.17 -70.74
C TYR A 99 14.21 25.24 -71.95
N LEU A 100 13.60 24.06 -71.89
CA LEU A 100 13.60 23.08 -72.99
C LEU A 100 13.00 23.70 -74.26
N LYS A 101 11.97 24.53 -74.09
CA LYS A 101 11.38 25.29 -75.19
C LYS A 101 12.32 26.35 -75.75
N ASN A 102 12.94 27.17 -74.91
CA ASN A 102 13.89 28.18 -75.37
C ASN A 102 15.11 27.54 -76.05
N CYS A 103 15.56 26.37 -75.59
CA CYS A 103 16.62 25.59 -76.24
C CYS A 103 16.24 25.05 -77.62
N SER A 104 14.96 24.76 -77.86
CA SER A 104 14.48 24.36 -79.19
C SER A 104 14.37 25.52 -80.17
N SER A 105 14.32 26.77 -79.69
CA SER A 105 14.05 27.97 -80.51
C SER A 105 15.26 28.86 -80.77
N PHE A 106 16.35 28.76 -79.99
CA PHE A 106 17.52 29.65 -80.11
C PHE A 106 18.69 28.96 -80.81
N GLN A 107 19.16 29.56 -81.91
CA GLN A 107 20.42 29.19 -82.59
C GLN A 107 21.68 29.40 -81.72
N ASN A 108 21.57 30.11 -80.58
CA ASN A 108 22.69 30.39 -79.69
C ASN A 108 22.57 29.63 -78.36
N LYS A 109 22.91 28.33 -78.41
CA LYS A 109 22.94 27.40 -77.25
C LYS A 109 23.82 27.90 -76.10
N ALA A 110 24.83 28.72 -76.38
CA ALA A 110 25.81 29.20 -75.39
C ALA A 110 25.21 30.17 -74.35
N LEU A 111 24.35 31.11 -74.75
CA LEU A 111 23.76 32.08 -73.81
C LEU A 111 22.77 31.42 -72.84
N GLY A 112 22.00 30.44 -73.32
CA GLY A 112 21.09 29.66 -72.48
C GLY A 112 21.82 28.79 -71.46
N LEU A 113 22.99 28.25 -71.82
CA LEU A 113 23.85 27.50 -70.90
C LEU A 113 24.46 28.42 -69.84
N LEU A 114 24.91 29.62 -70.22
CA LEU A 114 25.53 30.61 -69.32
C LEU A 114 24.54 31.14 -68.27
N ALA A 115 23.30 31.43 -68.67
CA ALA A 115 22.22 31.79 -67.75
C ALA A 115 21.86 30.63 -66.79
N MET A 116 22.02 29.39 -67.24
CA MET A 116 21.80 28.21 -66.40
C MET A 116 22.93 28.02 -65.39
N VAL A 117 24.19 28.13 -65.82
CA VAL A 117 25.36 28.01 -64.94
C VAL A 117 25.37 29.13 -63.91
N SER A 118 24.97 30.36 -64.24
CA SER A 118 24.85 31.44 -63.26
C SER A 118 23.73 31.19 -62.24
N SER A 119 22.60 30.63 -62.68
CA SER A 119 21.50 30.23 -61.81
C SER A 119 21.89 29.06 -60.89
N PHE A 120 22.56 28.04 -61.41
CA PHE A 120 23.06 26.92 -60.61
C PHE A 120 24.21 27.31 -59.70
N ALA A 121 25.08 28.25 -60.08
CA ALA A 121 26.15 28.77 -59.21
C ALA A 121 25.59 29.61 -58.06
N ALA A 122 24.48 30.33 -58.28
CA ALA A 122 23.75 31.00 -57.20
C ALA A 122 23.13 29.98 -56.23
N VAL A 123 22.57 28.88 -56.75
CA VAL A 123 22.07 27.77 -55.93
C VAL A 123 23.21 27.04 -55.20
N ASP A 124 24.36 26.78 -55.84
CA ASP A 124 25.53 26.11 -55.22
C ASP A 124 26.14 26.93 -54.09
N LYS A 125 26.24 28.27 -54.24
CA LYS A 125 26.66 29.15 -53.14
C LYS A 125 25.67 29.12 -51.96
N THR A 126 24.38 29.03 -52.25
CA THR A 126 23.33 28.92 -51.22
C THR A 126 23.38 27.56 -50.53
N VAL A 127 23.62 26.48 -51.28
CA VAL A 127 23.75 25.10 -50.76
C VAL A 127 25.05 24.91 -49.95
N LYS A 128 26.18 25.49 -50.37
CA LYS A 128 27.43 25.47 -49.59
C LYS A 128 27.34 26.28 -48.29
N ALA A 129 26.71 27.46 -48.34
CA ALA A 129 26.44 28.24 -47.13
C ALA A 129 25.56 27.47 -46.14
N GLU A 130 24.56 26.73 -46.65
CA GLU A 130 23.71 25.89 -45.80
C GLU A 130 24.39 24.58 -45.35
N SER A 131 25.32 24.03 -46.14
CA SER A 131 26.16 22.88 -45.78
C SER A 131 27.16 23.20 -44.66
N GLU A 132 27.80 24.37 -44.67
CA GLU A 132 28.67 24.83 -43.58
C GLU A 132 27.86 25.15 -42.31
N ARG A 133 26.63 25.65 -42.47
CA ARG A 133 25.67 25.85 -41.39
C ARG A 133 25.16 24.51 -40.81
N LEU A 134 25.01 23.48 -41.64
CA LEU A 134 24.71 22.10 -41.23
C LEU A 134 25.89 21.42 -40.49
N ASN A 135 27.15 21.73 -40.83
CA ASN A 135 28.31 21.22 -40.08
C ASN A 135 28.42 21.87 -38.68
N ARG A 136 28.11 23.16 -38.53
CA ARG A 136 27.98 23.79 -37.18
C ARG A 136 26.77 23.26 -36.40
N MET A 137 25.76 22.72 -37.08
CA MET A 137 24.66 21.99 -36.45
C MET A 137 25.08 20.62 -35.89
N SER A 138 26.24 20.05 -36.27
CA SER A 138 26.72 18.79 -35.68
C SER A 138 27.07 18.94 -34.19
N ASP A 139 27.78 20.01 -33.83
CA ASP A 139 28.04 20.33 -32.42
C ASP A 139 26.76 20.73 -31.68
N THR A 140 25.84 21.39 -32.40
CA THR A 140 24.51 21.72 -31.88
C THR A 140 23.67 20.46 -31.66
N ARG A 141 23.80 19.41 -32.48
CA ARG A 141 23.13 18.11 -32.31
C ARG A 141 23.59 17.40 -31.03
N THR A 142 24.88 17.51 -30.68
CA THR A 142 25.41 16.96 -29.43
C THR A 142 24.83 17.68 -28.21
N ILE A 143 24.76 19.02 -28.27
CA ILE A 143 24.13 19.83 -27.21
C ILE A 143 22.62 19.54 -27.12
N VAL A 144 21.92 19.46 -28.25
CA VAL A 144 20.49 19.11 -28.32
C VAL A 144 20.25 17.70 -27.81
N GLY A 145 21.15 16.75 -28.07
CA GLY A 145 21.08 15.40 -27.51
C GLY A 145 21.20 15.40 -25.98
N SER A 146 22.15 16.18 -25.43
CA SER A 146 22.28 16.35 -23.98
C SER A 146 21.05 17.04 -23.37
N LEU A 147 20.52 18.08 -24.00
CA LEU A 147 19.31 18.77 -23.56
C LEU A 147 18.08 17.85 -23.64
N LYS A 148 17.91 17.10 -24.72
CA LYS A 148 16.84 16.10 -24.87
C LYS A 148 16.93 15.06 -23.75
N SER A 149 18.12 14.52 -23.45
CA SER A 149 18.28 13.57 -22.34
C SER A 149 17.91 14.16 -20.97
N LYS A 150 18.17 15.46 -20.75
CA LYS A 150 17.77 16.17 -19.52
C LYS A 150 16.27 16.43 -19.49
N THR A 151 15.67 16.79 -20.62
CA THR A 151 14.21 16.97 -20.76
C THR A 151 13.47 15.66 -20.54
N ASP A 152 13.95 14.56 -21.12
CA ASP A 152 13.39 13.22 -20.93
C ASP A 152 13.50 12.79 -19.46
N LEU A 153 14.63 13.08 -18.80
CA LEU A 153 14.81 12.87 -17.36
C LEU A 153 13.83 13.71 -16.52
N ILE A 154 13.64 14.99 -16.86
CA ILE A 154 12.68 15.87 -16.17
C ILE A 154 11.25 15.35 -16.35
N ASN A 155 10.87 14.96 -17.57
CA ASN A 155 9.55 14.40 -17.86
C ASN A 155 9.32 13.08 -17.11
N SER A 156 10.34 12.23 -17.02
CA SER A 156 10.28 11.01 -16.20
C SER A 156 10.08 11.34 -14.72
N LYS A 157 10.78 12.34 -14.18
CA LYS A 157 10.61 12.78 -12.78
C LYS A 157 9.24 13.43 -12.53
N LEU A 158 8.70 14.17 -13.49
CA LEU A 158 7.36 14.73 -13.41
C LEU A 158 6.29 13.63 -13.37
N LYS A 159 6.45 12.58 -14.18
CA LYS A 159 5.54 11.41 -14.16
C LYS A 159 5.62 10.64 -12.85
N ASP A 160 6.82 10.47 -12.29
CA ASP A 160 7.01 9.86 -10.99
C ASP A 160 6.34 10.70 -9.88
N LEU A 161 6.51 12.03 -9.93
CA LEU A 161 5.85 12.94 -9.00
C LEU A 161 4.32 12.89 -9.11
N ASP A 162 3.77 12.81 -10.32
CA ASP A 162 2.32 12.68 -10.57
C ASP A 162 1.78 11.38 -9.93
N THR A 163 2.52 10.28 -10.09
CA THR A 163 2.20 8.98 -9.46
C THR A 163 2.25 9.07 -7.93
N GLN A 164 3.25 9.77 -7.37
CA GLN A 164 3.34 10.00 -5.92
C GLN A 164 2.16 10.85 -5.39
N VAL A 165 1.74 11.87 -6.15
CA VAL A 165 0.58 12.70 -5.80
C VAL A 165 -0.71 11.88 -5.84
N GLU A 166 -0.92 11.05 -6.86
CA GLU A 166 -2.08 10.15 -6.91
C GLU A 166 -2.11 9.17 -5.72
N SER A 167 -0.97 8.57 -5.38
CA SER A 167 -0.83 7.69 -4.22
C SER A 167 -1.12 8.44 -2.90
N ALA A 168 -0.68 9.69 -2.77
CA ALA A 168 -0.97 10.52 -1.61
C ALA A 168 -2.47 10.87 -1.51
N CYS A 169 -3.12 11.17 -2.63
CA CYS A 169 -4.57 11.39 -2.70
C CYS A 169 -5.37 10.15 -2.30
N GLN A 170 -5.00 8.96 -2.78
CA GLN A 170 -5.63 7.71 -2.37
C GLN A 170 -5.48 7.45 -0.87
N THR A 171 -4.27 7.70 -0.33
CA THR A 171 -3.99 7.61 1.11
C THR A 171 -4.89 8.57 1.91
N TYR A 172 -5.01 9.82 1.47
CA TYR A 172 -5.87 10.81 2.12
C TYR A 172 -7.36 10.41 2.08
N SER A 173 -7.85 9.87 0.97
CA SER A 173 -9.22 9.36 0.87
C SER A 173 -9.48 8.20 1.84
N SER A 174 -8.55 7.25 1.94
CA SER A 174 -8.63 6.14 2.89
C SER A 174 -8.63 6.62 4.36
N LEU A 175 -7.77 7.60 4.67
CA LEU A 175 -7.71 8.21 5.99
C LEU A 175 -9.02 8.95 6.34
N SER A 176 -9.60 9.68 5.39
CA SER A 176 -10.88 10.38 5.57
C SER A 176 -12.02 9.43 5.92
N VAL A 177 -12.09 8.27 5.26
CA VAL A 177 -13.06 7.21 5.57
C VAL A 177 -12.82 6.66 6.98
N SER A 178 -11.57 6.41 7.34
CA SER A 178 -11.19 5.89 8.67
C SER A 178 -11.55 6.87 9.79
N VAL A 179 -11.30 8.17 9.60
CA VAL A 179 -11.69 9.23 10.55
C VAL A 179 -13.22 9.30 10.72
N SER A 180 -13.97 9.13 9.63
CA SER A 180 -15.44 9.08 9.68
C SER A 180 -15.94 7.88 10.50
N ASP A 181 -15.31 6.71 10.34
CA ASP A 181 -15.65 5.51 11.10
C ASP A 181 -15.31 5.64 12.59
N ILE A 182 -14.12 6.15 12.92
CA ILE A 182 -13.71 6.46 14.30
C ILE A 182 -14.72 7.40 14.96
N ARG A 183 -15.17 8.43 14.24
CA ARG A 183 -16.18 9.37 14.76
C ARG A 183 -17.50 8.67 15.07
N LYS A 184 -17.95 7.71 14.25
CA LYS A 184 -19.15 6.91 14.52
C LYS A 184 -18.97 6.02 15.76
N ARG A 185 -17.82 5.35 15.87
CA ARG A 185 -17.47 4.52 17.03
C ARG A 185 -17.44 5.33 18.32
N LEU A 186 -16.86 6.54 18.30
CA LEU A 186 -16.85 7.45 19.45
C LEU A 186 -18.27 7.83 19.90
N VAL A 187 -19.15 8.18 18.97
CA VAL A 187 -20.56 8.51 19.29
C VAL A 187 -21.30 7.31 19.90
N ASN A 188 -21.00 6.08 19.47
CA ASN A 188 -21.59 4.88 20.06
C ASN A 188 -21.04 4.61 21.46
N ALA A 189 -19.73 4.73 21.66
CA ALA A 189 -19.09 4.58 22.97
C ALA A 189 -19.64 5.59 23.99
N GLU A 190 -19.88 6.84 23.59
CA GLU A 190 -20.52 7.84 24.45
C GLU A 190 -21.94 7.44 24.89
N LYS A 191 -22.72 6.77 24.03
CA LYS A 191 -24.06 6.27 24.37
C LYS A 191 -23.99 5.10 25.34
N GLU A 192 -23.03 4.20 25.15
CA GLU A 192 -22.79 3.07 26.05
C GLU A 192 -22.34 3.56 27.43
N LEU A 193 -21.42 4.52 27.49
CA LEU A 193 -20.96 5.13 28.74
C LEU A 193 -22.12 5.77 29.53
N LYS A 194 -23.03 6.47 28.85
CA LYS A 194 -24.26 7.01 29.47
C LYS A 194 -25.15 5.91 30.06
N THR A 195 -25.21 4.76 29.39
CA THR A 195 -25.99 3.60 29.86
C THR A 195 -25.33 2.95 31.07
N VAL A 196 -24.01 2.76 31.04
CA VAL A 196 -23.23 2.24 32.18
C VAL A 196 -23.38 3.15 33.40
N ASN A 197 -23.25 4.47 33.25
CA ASN A 197 -23.45 5.42 34.36
C ASN A 197 -24.85 5.34 34.96
N LYS A 198 -25.88 5.17 34.12
CA LYS A 198 -27.26 4.95 34.59
C LYS A 198 -27.37 3.65 35.39
N ASN A 199 -26.79 2.56 34.89
CA ASN A 199 -26.79 1.27 35.57
C ASN A 199 -26.02 1.31 36.88
N GLN A 200 -24.85 1.97 36.94
CA GLN A 200 -24.06 2.15 38.16
C GLN A 200 -24.87 2.85 39.26
N LYS A 201 -25.65 3.88 38.90
CA LYS A 201 -26.56 4.55 39.84
C LYS A 201 -27.59 3.57 40.41
N THR A 202 -28.21 2.76 39.55
CA THR A 202 -29.16 1.71 39.94
C THR A 202 -28.52 0.65 40.84
N TYR A 203 -27.31 0.17 40.50
CA TYR A 203 -26.56 -0.77 41.33
C TYR A 203 -26.26 -0.20 42.71
N SER A 204 -25.88 1.07 42.81
CA SER A 204 -25.64 1.71 44.12
C SER A 204 -26.89 1.70 45.02
N GLU A 205 -28.08 1.86 44.43
CA GLU A 205 -29.35 1.79 45.17
C GLU A 205 -29.69 0.35 45.60
N ILE A 206 -29.41 -0.63 44.74
CA ILE A 206 -29.58 -2.05 45.07
C ILE A 206 -28.63 -2.45 46.21
N VAL A 207 -27.35 -2.08 46.13
CA VAL A 207 -26.36 -2.35 47.19
C VAL A 207 -26.79 -1.73 48.52
N LYS A 208 -27.32 -0.50 48.52
CA LYS A 208 -27.90 0.11 49.73
C LYS A 208 -29.05 -0.72 50.30
N LYS A 209 -29.97 -1.20 49.46
CA LYS A 209 -31.09 -2.06 49.89
C LYS A 209 -30.63 -3.42 50.40
N VAL A 210 -29.67 -4.07 49.74
CA VAL A 210 -29.10 -5.37 50.13
C VAL A 210 -28.33 -5.23 51.44
N THR A 211 -27.51 -4.20 51.60
CA THR A 211 -26.79 -3.91 52.86
C THR A 211 -27.76 -3.73 54.02
N LEU A 212 -28.89 -3.04 53.80
CA LEU A 212 -29.93 -2.88 54.81
C LEU A 212 -30.58 -4.23 55.19
N ARG A 213 -30.88 -5.09 54.19
CA ARG A 213 -31.41 -6.44 54.42
C ARG A 213 -30.41 -7.36 55.11
N SER A 214 -29.15 -7.34 54.70
CA SER A 214 -28.04 -8.07 55.33
C SER A 214 -27.94 -7.71 56.81
N LYS A 215 -27.93 -6.43 57.17
CA LYS A 215 -27.95 -6.00 58.58
C LYS A 215 -29.13 -6.58 59.38
N LYS A 216 -30.32 -6.71 58.78
CA LYS A 216 -31.49 -7.37 59.40
C LYS A 216 -31.30 -8.89 59.53
N LEU A 217 -30.76 -9.53 58.50
CA LEU A 217 -30.43 -10.95 58.50
C LEU A 217 -29.36 -11.28 59.53
N THR A 218 -28.23 -10.58 59.58
CA THR A 218 -27.16 -10.81 60.56
C THR A 218 -27.66 -10.72 62.00
N LYS A 219 -28.62 -9.84 62.27
CA LYS A 219 -29.30 -9.76 63.58
C LYS A 219 -30.10 -11.04 63.88
N SER A 220 -30.77 -11.60 62.89
CA SER A 220 -31.54 -12.86 62.96
C SER A 220 -30.62 -14.10 63.00
N THR A 221 -29.52 -14.10 62.23
CA THR A 221 -28.53 -15.18 62.22
C THR A 221 -27.72 -15.24 63.50
N LYS A 222 -27.50 -14.10 64.19
CA LYS A 222 -26.95 -14.12 65.56
C LYS A 222 -27.88 -14.81 66.54
N GLN A 223 -29.20 -14.62 66.42
CA GLN A 223 -30.19 -15.40 67.20
C GLN A 223 -30.13 -16.89 66.85
N VAL A 224 -30.06 -17.26 65.57
CA VAL A 224 -30.02 -18.68 65.13
C VAL A 224 -28.68 -19.36 65.46
N LYS A 225 -27.53 -18.70 65.31
CA LYS A 225 -26.21 -19.25 65.70
C LYS A 225 -26.10 -19.48 67.21
N GLN A 226 -26.81 -18.71 68.03
CA GLN A 226 -26.93 -18.97 69.46
C GLN A 226 -27.74 -20.26 69.76
N MET A 227 -28.56 -20.71 68.80
CA MET A 227 -29.36 -21.94 68.87
C MET A 227 -28.65 -23.16 68.23
N MET A 228 -27.64 -22.98 67.37
CA MET A 228 -27.01 -24.06 66.59
C MET A 228 -25.56 -24.39 67.01
N LYS A 229 -25.11 -23.98 68.20
CA LYS A 229 -23.73 -24.20 68.69
C LYS A 229 -23.42 -25.66 69.09
N GLY A 230 -23.99 -26.65 68.40
CA GLY A 230 -23.90 -28.07 68.75
C GLY A 230 -23.92 -29.05 67.58
N ALA A 231 -23.62 -28.65 66.34
CA ALA A 231 -23.62 -29.60 65.22
C ALA A 231 -22.46 -29.35 64.25
N ASP A 232 -21.56 -30.35 64.24
CA ASP A 232 -20.69 -30.84 63.19
C ASP A 232 -19.68 -29.92 62.50
N ASP A 233 -18.44 -30.09 62.98
CA ASP A 233 -17.23 -30.13 62.18
C ASP A 233 -17.13 -31.50 61.49
N ASN A 234 -17.27 -31.56 60.16
CA ASN A 234 -16.39 -32.28 59.24
C ASN A 234 -17.02 -32.51 57.87
N CYS A 235 -16.13 -32.62 56.88
CA CYS A 235 -16.34 -33.10 55.52
C CYS A 235 -16.63 -32.00 54.49
N HIS A 236 -15.58 -31.51 53.83
CA HIS A 236 -15.35 -31.76 52.40
C HIS A 236 -13.99 -31.19 51.97
N GLN A 237 -13.05 -32.08 51.67
CA GLN A 237 -11.86 -31.75 50.87
C GLN A 237 -12.32 -31.52 49.43
N LEU A 238 -12.44 -30.25 49.03
CA LEU A 238 -12.80 -29.84 47.68
C LEU A 238 -11.54 -29.42 46.92
N PHE A 239 -11.31 -30.07 45.78
CA PHE A 239 -10.50 -29.50 44.71
C PHE A 239 -11.16 -28.18 44.29
N ASN A 240 -10.44 -27.06 44.37
CA ASN A 240 -10.95 -25.76 43.91
C ASN A 240 -10.96 -25.74 42.38
N PHE A 241 -12.04 -26.28 41.81
CA PHE A 241 -12.35 -26.14 40.39
C PHE A 241 -12.97 -24.75 40.17
N ASN A 242 -12.23 -23.81 39.58
CA ASN A 242 -12.84 -22.64 38.97
C ASN A 242 -13.17 -22.97 37.51
N ILE A 243 -14.34 -23.60 37.29
CA ILE A 243 -14.82 -23.94 35.94
C ILE A 243 -15.61 -22.75 35.40
N ARG A 244 -15.09 -22.14 34.35
CA ARG A 244 -15.81 -21.11 33.58
C ARG A 244 -15.83 -21.53 32.13
N GLY A 245 -17.03 -21.72 31.58
CA GLY A 245 -17.33 -21.93 30.15
C GLY A 245 -16.34 -22.77 29.32
N GLY A 246 -15.83 -23.86 29.89
CA GLY A 246 -14.98 -24.83 29.20
C GLY A 246 -13.49 -24.72 29.49
N VAL A 247 -13.04 -23.72 30.27
CA VAL A 247 -11.65 -23.62 30.75
C VAL A 247 -11.51 -23.95 32.23
N ALA A 248 -10.38 -24.54 32.60
CA ALA A 248 -10.02 -24.87 33.97
C ALA A 248 -8.49 -24.98 34.13
N PHE A 249 -7.99 -24.62 35.30
CA PHE A 249 -6.63 -24.98 35.73
C PHE A 249 -6.64 -26.21 36.63
N LEU A 250 -5.78 -27.16 36.33
CA LEU A 250 -5.45 -28.27 37.22
C LEU A 250 -4.07 -28.02 37.81
N VAL A 251 -4.03 -27.70 39.09
CA VAL A 251 -2.79 -27.32 39.78
C VAL A 251 -2.33 -28.46 40.67
N SER A 252 -1.04 -28.79 40.59
CA SER A 252 -0.42 -29.76 41.51
C SER A 252 -0.55 -29.27 42.95
N LYS A 253 -0.89 -30.17 43.88
CA LYS A 253 -1.01 -29.86 45.32
C LYS A 253 0.24 -29.17 45.90
N ARG A 254 1.42 -29.44 45.33
CA ARG A 254 2.68 -28.80 45.72
C ARG A 254 2.74 -27.32 45.38
N LEU A 255 2.07 -26.89 44.31
CA LEU A 255 2.02 -25.49 43.87
C LEU A 255 0.86 -24.72 44.49
N GLN A 256 -0.16 -25.41 45.03
CA GLN A 256 -1.36 -24.80 45.59
C GLN A 256 -1.09 -23.64 46.58
N PRO A 257 -0.08 -23.68 47.47
CA PRO A 257 0.20 -22.56 48.38
C PRO A 257 0.65 -21.27 47.68
N PHE A 258 1.11 -21.36 46.43
CA PHE A 258 1.63 -20.26 45.63
C PHE A 258 0.60 -19.76 44.61
N VAL A 259 -0.62 -20.29 44.61
CA VAL A 259 -1.62 -20.01 43.57
C VAL A 259 -2.72 -19.13 44.12
N GLU A 260 -2.90 -17.97 43.49
CA GLU A 260 -4.08 -17.11 43.67
C GLU A 260 -4.95 -17.17 42.41
N VAL A 261 -6.26 -17.35 42.61
CA VAL A 261 -7.22 -17.41 41.50
C VAL A 261 -7.79 -16.01 41.29
N LEU A 262 -7.69 -15.51 40.06
CA LEU A 262 -8.13 -14.16 39.71
C LEU A 262 -9.51 -14.19 39.05
N ASP A 263 -10.31 -13.14 39.28
CA ASP A 263 -11.69 -13.04 38.79
C ASP A 263 -11.75 -12.21 37.50
N ILE A 264 -11.84 -12.88 36.35
CA ILE A 264 -12.00 -12.24 35.04
C ILE A 264 -13.47 -12.28 34.62
N PRO A 265 -14.05 -11.18 34.09
CA PRO A 265 -15.44 -11.13 33.62
C PRO A 265 -15.65 -11.85 32.27
N SER A 266 -15.04 -13.03 32.08
CA SER A 266 -15.24 -13.91 30.93
C SER A 266 -15.55 -15.32 31.42
N ASN A 267 -16.35 -16.05 30.65
CA ASN A 267 -16.56 -17.46 30.84
C ASN A 267 -15.61 -18.32 29.99
N ARG A 268 -14.73 -17.72 29.19
CA ARG A 268 -13.80 -18.41 28.27
C ARG A 268 -12.34 -18.17 28.61
N ILE A 269 -12.09 -17.29 29.56
CA ILE A 269 -10.77 -16.91 30.03
C ILE A 269 -10.77 -17.10 31.55
N THR A 270 -9.80 -17.86 32.05
CA THR A 270 -9.55 -18.01 33.48
C THR A 270 -8.07 -17.77 33.75
N GLU A 271 -7.75 -17.36 34.96
CA GLU A 271 -6.42 -16.91 35.31
C GLU A 271 -6.05 -17.37 36.72
N ILE A 272 -4.77 -17.67 36.87
CA ILE A 272 -4.12 -17.80 38.15
C ILE A 272 -2.83 -16.98 38.20
N GLU A 273 -2.55 -16.38 39.34
CA GLU A 273 -1.24 -15.84 39.68
C GLU A 273 -0.45 -16.94 40.41
N LEU A 274 0.80 -17.15 39.96
CA LEU A 274 1.79 -17.97 40.63
C LEU A 274 2.79 -17.06 41.33
N ASN A 275 2.73 -17.06 42.66
CA ASN A 275 3.53 -16.21 43.53
C ASN A 275 4.60 -17.07 44.23
N ILE A 276 5.62 -17.46 43.45
CA ILE A 276 6.72 -18.31 43.92
C ILE A 276 7.82 -17.42 44.52
N PRO A 277 8.32 -17.71 45.74
CA PRO A 277 9.37 -16.92 46.37
C PRO A 277 10.58 -16.72 45.47
N ASP A 278 11.17 -15.52 45.52
CA ASP A 278 12.38 -15.14 44.77
C ASP A 278 12.25 -15.18 43.24
N THR A 279 11.02 -15.27 42.72
CA THR A 279 10.72 -15.18 41.29
C THR A 279 9.76 -14.02 41.03
N PRO A 280 9.85 -13.34 39.87
CA PRO A 280 8.80 -12.42 39.45
C PRO A 280 7.45 -13.14 39.38
N ASN A 281 6.37 -12.43 39.68
CA ASN A 281 5.02 -12.97 39.54
C ASN A 281 4.79 -13.54 38.13
N ILE A 282 4.15 -14.71 38.07
CA ILE A 282 3.78 -15.34 36.80
C ILE A 282 2.26 -15.42 36.72
N TYR A 283 1.70 -14.83 35.68
CA TYR A 283 0.27 -14.84 35.40
C TYR A 283 -0.01 -15.87 34.33
N LEU A 284 -0.68 -16.96 34.70
CA LEU A 284 -1.08 -18.01 33.77
C LEU A 284 -2.54 -17.76 33.37
N ILE A 285 -2.77 -17.51 32.09
CA ILE A 285 -4.09 -17.21 31.54
C ILE A 285 -4.49 -18.34 30.60
N SER A 286 -5.51 -19.10 30.97
CA SER A 286 -6.10 -20.14 30.13
C SER A 286 -7.22 -19.56 29.28
N VAL A 287 -7.17 -19.81 27.98
CA VAL A 287 -8.03 -19.21 26.96
C VAL A 287 -8.76 -20.29 26.16
N TYR A 288 -10.06 -20.10 25.92
CA TYR A 288 -10.85 -20.88 24.97
C TYR A 288 -11.71 -19.96 24.10
N LEU A 289 -11.08 -19.40 23.05
CA LEU A 289 -11.76 -18.46 22.17
C LEU A 289 -12.87 -19.14 21.38
N PRO A 290 -13.93 -18.42 21.00
CA PRO A 290 -15.05 -18.98 20.24
C PRO A 290 -14.60 -19.70 18.97
N ALA A 291 -15.15 -20.88 18.67
CA ALA A 291 -14.82 -21.65 17.47
C ALA A 291 -15.36 -20.99 16.18
N VAL A 292 -14.92 -21.48 15.01
CA VAL A 292 -15.35 -20.99 13.68
C VAL A 292 -16.86 -21.10 13.46
N THR A 293 -17.53 -22.06 14.12
CA THR A 293 -18.99 -22.21 14.09
C THR A 293 -19.74 -21.11 14.85
N GLN A 294 -19.04 -20.31 15.64
CA GLN A 294 -19.58 -19.17 16.39
C GLN A 294 -19.30 -17.86 15.65
N SER A 295 -19.99 -16.78 16.03
CA SER A 295 -19.87 -15.50 15.33
C SER A 295 -18.49 -14.86 15.54
N TYR A 296 -18.06 -14.10 14.52
CA TYR A 296 -16.81 -13.34 14.59
C TYR A 296 -16.89 -12.24 15.67
N GLU A 297 -18.06 -11.65 15.89
CA GLU A 297 -18.27 -10.60 16.89
C GLU A 297 -18.04 -11.12 18.30
N LEU A 298 -18.46 -12.35 18.60
CA LEU A 298 -18.19 -12.99 19.88
C LEU A 298 -16.69 -13.26 20.05
N PHE A 299 -16.03 -13.73 18.99
CA PHE A 299 -14.58 -13.92 18.98
C PHE A 299 -13.84 -12.62 19.26
N SER A 300 -14.16 -11.56 18.53
CA SER A 300 -13.55 -10.23 18.68
C SER A 300 -13.72 -9.69 20.10
N LYS A 301 -14.90 -9.86 20.69
CA LYS A 301 -15.18 -9.42 22.06
C LYS A 301 -14.32 -10.16 23.10
N GLU A 302 -14.14 -11.47 22.96
CA GLU A 302 -13.28 -12.23 23.88
C GLU A 302 -11.79 -11.87 23.69
N VAL A 303 -11.36 -11.56 22.46
CA VAL A 303 -10.01 -11.04 22.20
C VAL A 303 -9.80 -9.67 22.86
N GLU A 304 -10.78 -8.77 22.81
CA GLU A 304 -10.72 -7.48 23.53
C GLU A 304 -10.55 -7.68 25.05
N ILE A 305 -11.29 -8.60 25.65
CA ILE A 305 -11.13 -8.95 27.08
C ILE A 305 -9.72 -9.50 27.34
N LEU A 306 -9.21 -10.37 26.46
CA LEU A 306 -7.87 -10.93 26.59
C LEU A 306 -6.78 -9.85 26.50
N ILE A 307 -6.94 -8.87 25.61
CA ILE A 307 -6.05 -7.71 25.48
C ILE A 307 -6.03 -6.90 26.77
N ASP A 308 -7.20 -6.59 27.34
CA ASP A 308 -7.31 -5.84 28.60
C ASP A 308 -6.62 -6.59 29.75
N VAL A 309 -6.88 -7.90 29.87
CA VAL A 309 -6.23 -8.76 30.86
C VAL A 309 -4.71 -8.77 30.67
N TYR A 310 -4.22 -9.00 29.45
CA TYR A 310 -2.79 -8.98 29.16
C TYR A 310 -2.15 -7.64 29.51
N ASN A 311 -2.77 -6.52 29.13
CA ASN A 311 -2.24 -5.18 29.39
C ASN A 311 -2.15 -4.86 30.88
N ILE A 312 -3.06 -5.36 31.70
CA ILE A 312 -3.00 -5.21 33.16
C ILE A 312 -1.80 -6.00 33.71
N TYR A 313 -1.75 -7.30 33.45
CA TYR A 313 -0.82 -8.19 34.14
C TYR A 313 0.60 -8.19 33.56
N SER A 314 0.78 -7.81 32.30
CA SER A 314 2.11 -7.63 31.70
C SER A 314 2.94 -6.53 32.37
N THR A 315 2.28 -5.58 33.05
CA THR A 315 2.97 -4.57 33.85
C THR A 315 3.37 -5.06 35.24
N MET A 316 2.80 -6.18 35.69
CA MET A 316 2.97 -6.73 37.04
C MET A 316 3.91 -7.93 37.09
N GLY A 317 4.12 -8.62 35.97
CA GLY A 317 4.98 -9.81 35.91
C GLY A 317 4.98 -10.49 34.55
N THR A 318 5.39 -11.75 34.54
CA THR A 318 5.45 -12.54 33.31
C THR A 318 4.07 -13.12 33.00
N VAL A 319 3.53 -12.79 31.83
CA VAL A 319 2.26 -13.34 31.36
C VAL A 319 2.49 -14.51 30.41
N VAL A 320 1.80 -15.63 30.68
CA VAL A 320 1.75 -16.81 29.82
C VAL A 320 0.30 -17.07 29.42
N LEU A 321 -0.03 -16.86 28.15
CA LEU A 321 -1.34 -17.21 27.61
C LEU A 321 -1.29 -18.65 27.09
N MET A 322 -2.30 -19.46 27.39
CA MET A 322 -2.34 -20.84 26.92
C MET A 322 -3.76 -21.32 26.65
N GLY A 323 -3.94 -22.23 25.70
CA GLY A 323 -5.23 -22.87 25.43
C GLY A 323 -5.56 -22.88 23.94
N ASP A 324 -6.84 -23.03 23.64
CA ASP A 324 -7.37 -23.08 22.27
C ASP A 324 -7.86 -21.69 21.85
N PHE A 325 -7.11 -21.08 20.94
CA PHE A 325 -7.38 -19.75 20.43
C PHE A 325 -8.32 -19.76 19.23
N ASN A 326 -8.67 -20.92 18.66
CA ASN A 326 -9.56 -21.03 17.50
C ASN A 326 -9.20 -20.07 16.34
N CYS A 327 -7.92 -19.74 16.23
CA CYS A 327 -7.31 -18.94 15.17
C CYS A 327 -5.89 -19.44 14.92
N LYS A 328 -5.39 -19.21 13.72
CA LYS A 328 -4.04 -19.59 13.33
C LYS A 328 -3.08 -18.47 13.75
N ILE A 329 -1.89 -18.85 14.19
CA ILE A 329 -0.78 -17.92 14.47
C ILE A 329 0.38 -18.26 13.55
N GLU A 330 0.91 -17.25 12.89
CA GLU A 330 2.09 -17.40 12.02
C GLU A 330 3.35 -17.57 12.87
N GLY A 331 4.23 -18.48 12.45
CA GLY A 331 5.53 -18.67 13.09
C GLY A 331 6.53 -19.39 12.18
N PRO A 332 7.81 -19.48 12.59
CA PRO A 332 8.86 -20.10 11.78
C PRO A 332 8.54 -21.51 11.25
N ARG A 333 7.73 -22.27 11.99
CA ARG A 333 7.33 -23.64 11.65
C ARG A 333 5.95 -23.74 10.98
N TYR A 334 5.20 -22.65 10.87
CA TYR A 334 3.80 -22.67 10.41
C TYR A 334 3.44 -21.43 9.61
N THR A 335 3.14 -21.63 8.32
CA THR A 335 2.68 -20.59 7.42
C THR A 335 1.16 -20.45 7.50
N LEU A 336 0.70 -19.21 7.53
CA LEU A 336 -0.72 -18.90 7.75
C LEU A 336 -1.49 -18.86 6.42
N ASP A 337 -2.62 -19.56 6.35
CA ASP A 337 -3.67 -19.22 5.38
C ASP A 337 -4.52 -18.09 5.97
N TYR A 338 -4.77 -17.05 5.17
CA TYR A 338 -5.51 -15.87 5.61
C TYR A 338 -6.96 -16.20 6.00
N ASP A 339 -7.30 -15.88 7.25
CA ASP A 339 -8.69 -15.81 7.71
C ASP A 339 -8.86 -14.63 8.69
N LYS A 340 -10.09 -14.11 8.75
CA LYS A 340 -10.42 -12.89 9.49
C LYS A 340 -10.08 -12.96 10.99
N ARG A 341 -10.19 -14.14 11.62
CA ARG A 341 -9.92 -14.33 13.06
C ARG A 341 -8.42 -14.28 13.32
N SER A 342 -7.67 -14.99 12.49
CA SER A 342 -6.21 -14.98 12.52
C SER A 342 -5.64 -13.58 12.25
N ASP A 343 -6.20 -12.84 11.29
CA ASP A 343 -5.79 -11.46 11.01
C ASP A 343 -6.08 -10.52 12.19
N SER A 344 -7.26 -10.63 12.82
CA SER A 344 -7.59 -9.82 14.00
C SER A 344 -6.69 -10.13 15.19
N PHE A 345 -6.36 -11.41 15.40
CA PHE A 345 -5.49 -11.82 16.50
C PHE A 345 -4.01 -11.48 16.24
N ARG A 346 -3.59 -11.45 14.96
CA ARG A 346 -2.24 -11.05 14.56
C ARG A 346 -1.88 -9.65 15.03
N SER A 347 -2.81 -8.68 14.94
CA SER A 347 -2.55 -7.31 15.42
C SER A 347 -2.20 -7.29 16.90
N PHE A 348 -2.97 -8.00 17.73
CA PHE A 348 -2.66 -8.15 19.16
C PHE A 348 -1.28 -8.78 19.39
N MET A 349 -0.96 -9.86 18.67
CA MET A 349 0.34 -10.52 18.78
C MET A 349 1.51 -9.59 18.42
N GLN A 350 1.34 -8.75 17.39
CA GLN A 350 2.37 -7.81 16.94
C GLN A 350 2.53 -6.63 17.90
N GLU A 351 1.42 -6.01 18.33
CA GLU A 351 1.41 -4.86 19.24
C GLU A 351 2.03 -5.20 20.60
N CYS A 352 1.74 -6.40 21.12
CA CYS A 352 2.25 -6.87 22.40
C CYS A 352 3.57 -7.67 22.29
N ASN A 353 4.15 -7.75 21.09
CA ASN A 353 5.39 -8.47 20.79
C ASN A 353 5.39 -9.93 21.30
N LEU A 354 4.26 -10.61 21.09
CA LEU A 354 3.99 -11.97 21.53
C LEU A 354 4.46 -13.00 20.50
N ARG A 355 4.78 -14.20 20.97
CA ARG A 355 5.19 -15.35 20.14
C ARG A 355 4.57 -16.65 20.66
N SER A 356 4.21 -17.54 19.74
CA SER A 356 3.74 -18.88 20.09
C SER A 356 4.92 -19.84 20.22
N LEU A 357 5.20 -20.29 21.46
CA LEU A 357 6.42 -21.03 21.80
C LEU A 357 6.64 -22.29 20.96
N HIS A 358 5.59 -23.04 20.62
CA HIS A 358 5.76 -24.30 19.89
C HIS A 358 5.96 -24.10 18.39
N LEU A 359 5.63 -22.92 17.86
CA LEU A 359 5.85 -22.56 16.45
C LEU A 359 7.24 -21.99 16.19
N GLU A 360 7.98 -21.66 17.27
CA GLU A 360 9.37 -21.23 17.22
C GLU A 360 10.30 -22.37 16.78
N THR A 361 11.49 -22.01 16.33
CA THR A 361 12.46 -22.96 15.75
C THR A 361 12.91 -24.07 16.72
N ASN A 362 12.81 -23.85 18.03
CA ASN A 362 13.10 -24.83 19.08
C ASN A 362 11.89 -25.71 19.46
N GLY A 363 10.73 -25.52 18.82
CA GLY A 363 9.54 -26.35 18.97
C GLY A 363 9.78 -27.80 18.55
N ASN A 364 9.45 -28.76 19.42
CA ASN A 364 9.56 -30.20 19.11
C ASN A 364 8.19 -30.84 18.85
N GLY A 365 8.16 -31.86 17.98
CA GLY A 365 6.96 -32.64 17.64
C GLY A 365 6.11 -32.03 16.52
N PRO A 366 4.86 -32.48 16.32
CA PRO A 366 3.98 -31.97 15.27
C PRO A 366 3.71 -30.47 15.39
N VAL A 367 3.55 -29.78 14.25
CA VAL A 367 3.22 -28.35 14.23
C VAL A 367 1.74 -28.12 14.51
N CYS A 368 0.86 -28.89 13.86
CA CYS A 368 -0.57 -28.76 14.04
C CYS A 368 -1.03 -29.45 15.32
N THR A 369 -1.87 -28.77 16.08
CA THR A 369 -2.43 -29.23 17.34
C THR A 369 -3.85 -29.75 17.19
N PHE A 370 -4.57 -29.36 16.14
CA PHE A 370 -5.93 -29.82 15.85
C PHE A 370 -5.98 -30.65 14.57
N GLN A 371 -6.74 -31.74 14.58
CA GLN A 371 -7.04 -32.56 13.42
C GLN A 371 -8.49 -33.06 13.47
N SER A 372 -9.34 -32.52 12.59
CA SER A 372 -10.73 -32.98 12.45
C SER A 372 -10.82 -34.50 12.24
N TYR A 373 -11.80 -35.14 12.88
CA TYR A 373 -12.13 -36.56 12.68
C TYR A 373 -12.45 -36.93 11.22
N GLN A 374 -12.80 -35.94 10.39
CA GLN A 374 -13.08 -36.13 8.96
C GLN A 374 -11.83 -36.16 8.08
N GLY A 375 -10.63 -35.98 8.66
CA GLY A 375 -9.35 -36.22 7.98
C GLY A 375 -8.83 -35.07 7.11
N GLU A 376 -8.47 -33.95 7.74
CA GLU A 376 -7.99 -32.65 7.19
C GLU A 376 -9.08 -31.56 7.17
N PRO A 377 -8.72 -30.27 7.37
CA PRO A 377 -7.37 -29.73 7.55
C PRO A 377 -6.83 -29.85 8.98
N LYS A 378 -5.54 -30.16 9.10
CA LYS A 378 -4.76 -30.03 10.34
C LYS A 378 -4.40 -28.57 10.58
N THR A 379 -4.65 -28.04 11.77
CA THR A 379 -4.36 -26.63 12.10
C THR A 379 -3.62 -26.48 13.43
N ALA A 380 -2.76 -25.47 13.53
CA ALA A 380 -2.20 -25.02 14.81
C ALA A 380 -3.10 -23.91 15.36
N ILE A 381 -3.96 -24.25 16.32
CA ILE A 381 -4.91 -23.32 16.97
C ILE A 381 -4.80 -23.34 18.50
N ASP A 382 -4.14 -24.36 19.06
CA ASP A 382 -3.76 -24.39 20.45
C ASP A 382 -2.39 -23.75 20.56
N HIS A 383 -2.19 -22.86 21.51
CA HIS A 383 -0.91 -22.16 21.65
C HIS A 383 -0.52 -22.01 23.13
N ILE A 384 0.78 -21.92 23.37
CA ILE A 384 1.36 -21.32 24.57
C ILE A 384 2.11 -20.10 24.09
N ILE A 385 1.69 -18.93 24.54
CA ILE A 385 2.10 -17.62 24.04
C ILE A 385 2.74 -16.83 25.17
N VAL A 386 3.88 -16.21 24.89
CA VAL A 386 4.61 -15.32 25.81
C VAL A 386 5.13 -14.11 25.06
N SER A 387 5.49 -13.05 25.78
CA SER A 387 6.28 -11.94 25.21
C SER A 387 7.63 -12.46 24.74
N ILE A 388 8.15 -11.91 23.63
CA ILE A 388 9.47 -12.27 23.11
C ILE A 388 10.58 -12.07 24.15
N GLU A 389 10.42 -11.10 25.05
CA GLU A 389 11.37 -10.81 26.14
C GLU A 389 11.45 -11.96 27.15
N ASN A 390 10.36 -12.73 27.26
CA ASN A 390 10.22 -13.87 28.16
C ASN A 390 10.39 -15.21 27.42
N ILE A 391 10.85 -15.23 26.17
CA ILE A 391 11.01 -16.50 25.45
C ILE A 391 12.05 -17.42 26.11
N THR A 392 13.07 -16.83 26.75
CA THR A 392 14.19 -17.53 27.38
C THR A 392 13.81 -18.29 28.64
N ILE A 393 12.69 -17.95 29.29
CA ILE A 393 12.20 -18.72 30.45
C ILE A 393 11.68 -20.10 30.04
N CYS A 394 11.37 -20.32 28.76
CA CYS A 394 10.99 -21.63 28.25
C CYS A 394 12.23 -22.52 28.04
N SER A 395 12.40 -23.52 28.90
CA SER A 395 13.49 -24.50 28.80
C SER A 395 13.19 -25.64 27.83
N LYS A 396 11.91 -26.02 27.70
CA LYS A 396 11.46 -27.11 26.83
C LYS A 396 10.04 -26.87 26.36
N ILE A 397 9.79 -27.09 25.07
CA ILE A 397 8.47 -27.04 24.46
C ILE A 397 8.29 -28.26 23.52
N GLN A 398 7.16 -28.95 23.64
CA GLN A 398 6.88 -30.14 22.85
C GLN A 398 5.37 -30.30 22.63
N VAL A 399 4.99 -30.59 21.39
CA VAL A 399 3.70 -31.22 21.06
C VAL A 399 3.99 -32.72 20.99
N PRO A 400 3.57 -33.55 21.96
CA PRO A 400 3.81 -34.99 21.89
C PRO A 400 3.07 -35.58 20.69
N ASP A 401 3.64 -36.63 20.10
CA ASP A 401 2.96 -37.44 19.11
C ASP A 401 1.69 -38.08 19.72
N GLU A 402 0.79 -38.50 18.84
CA GLU A 402 -0.52 -39.00 19.22
C GLU A 402 -0.41 -40.20 20.15
N HIS A 403 -0.89 -40.04 21.38
CA HIS A 403 -0.94 -41.13 22.35
C HIS A 403 -2.18 -41.97 22.07
N MET A 404 -2.07 -43.31 22.18
CA MET A 404 -3.19 -44.24 21.98
C MET A 404 -4.43 -44.02 22.88
N PHE A 405 -4.33 -43.14 23.89
CA PHE A 405 -5.42 -42.80 24.81
C PHE A 405 -5.88 -41.35 24.66
N ASN A 406 -5.28 -40.58 23.76
CA ASN A 406 -5.82 -39.27 23.43
C ASN A 406 -7.04 -39.48 22.53
N THR A 407 -8.22 -39.33 23.10
CA THR A 407 -9.48 -39.41 22.35
C THR A 407 -9.94 -38.06 21.83
N SER A 408 -9.14 -37.01 22.00
CA SER A 408 -9.43 -35.66 21.51
C SER A 408 -8.87 -35.48 20.10
N ASP A 409 -9.57 -34.68 19.29
CA ASP A 409 -9.07 -34.13 18.03
C ASP A 409 -8.01 -33.03 18.22
N HIS A 410 -7.77 -32.63 19.47
CA HIS A 410 -6.66 -31.76 19.88
C HIS A 410 -5.48 -32.55 20.46
N LYS A 411 -4.27 -32.09 20.18
CA LYS A 411 -3.00 -32.55 20.74
C LYS A 411 -2.56 -31.58 21.84
N PRO A 412 -2.16 -32.08 23.01
CA PRO A 412 -1.71 -31.21 24.08
C PRO A 412 -0.39 -30.52 23.72
N ILE A 413 -0.12 -29.36 24.32
CA ILE A 413 1.20 -28.72 24.26
C ILE A 413 1.82 -28.78 25.65
N ARG A 414 3.07 -29.24 25.73
CA ARG A 414 3.82 -29.33 26.99
C ARG A 414 4.95 -28.31 26.98
N CYS A 415 4.94 -27.41 27.95
CA CYS A 415 6.01 -26.45 28.19
C CYS A 415 6.64 -26.68 29.57
N SER A 416 7.94 -26.45 29.69
CA SER A 416 8.65 -26.38 30.97
C SER A 416 9.35 -25.04 31.08
N PHE A 417 9.02 -24.30 32.13
CA PHE A 417 9.65 -23.02 32.42
C PHE A 417 10.75 -23.20 33.45
N ALA A 418 11.93 -22.64 33.16
CA ALA A 418 13.00 -22.52 34.15
C ALA A 418 12.75 -21.23 34.93
N LEU A 419 12.24 -21.39 36.15
CA LEU A 419 12.18 -20.29 37.10
C LEU A 419 13.61 -20.12 37.62
N SER A 420 14.24 -18.98 37.36
CA SER A 420 15.66 -18.77 37.67
C SER A 420 15.99 -19.14 39.11
N ASP A 421 17.02 -19.96 39.29
CA ASP A 421 17.85 -19.91 40.48
C ASP A 421 18.56 -18.55 40.43
N ASN A 422 18.43 -17.71 41.44
CA ASN A 422 19.21 -16.48 41.56
C ASN A 422 20.72 -16.82 41.46
N THR A 423 21.32 -16.70 40.28
CA THR A 423 22.76 -16.88 40.04
C THR A 423 23.60 -15.71 40.55
N ASN A 424 23.25 -15.18 41.74
CA ASN A 424 23.97 -14.10 42.42
C ASN A 424 24.09 -14.34 43.95
N PHE A 425 24.24 -15.57 44.42
CA PHE A 425 24.91 -15.79 45.70
C PHE A 425 26.43 -15.70 45.47
N VAL A 426 26.95 -14.53 45.78
CA VAL A 426 28.38 -14.24 45.97
C VAL A 426 28.99 -15.34 46.84
N SER A 427 30.05 -15.97 46.33
CA SER A 427 30.95 -16.85 47.07
C SER A 427 31.55 -16.19 48.30
#